data_AF-A0AAV2IK93-F1
#
_entry.id   AF-A0AAV2IK93-F1
#
_cell.length_a   1.000
_cell.length_b   1.000
_cell.length_c   1.000
_cell.angle_alpha   90.00
_cell.angle_beta   90.00
_cell.angle_gamma   90.00
#
_symmetry.space_group_name_H-M   'P 1'
#
loop_
_entity.id
_entity.type
_entity.pdbx_description
1 polymer ?
#
loop_
_entity_poly.entity_id
_entity_poly.type
_entity_poly.pdbx_seq_one_letter_code
_entity_poly.pdbx_strand_id
1 'polypeptide(L)'
;QKTTKFQRKFPKNAVATNILIGELTCLRRPLMALVRLNPARHMGWLCEVRLATQFVFICLVPDLKSENNYDVREVGRCIGTLMIDPV
;
A
#
# COMPACT_ATOMS: atom_id res chain seq x y z
N GLN A 1 -9.47 21.89 -4.88
CA GLN A 1 -10.85 21.76 -4.35
C GLN A 1 -11.55 20.40 -4.66
N LYS A 2 -10.84 19.32 -5.05
CA LYS A 2 -11.46 17.99 -5.31
C LYS A 2 -11.63 17.08 -4.07
N THR A 3 -11.03 17.43 -2.93
CA THR A 3 -10.85 16.50 -1.80
C THR A 3 -12.09 16.30 -0.92
N THR A 4 -12.96 17.30 -0.80
CA THR A 4 -14.10 17.28 0.14
C THR A 4 -15.27 16.41 -0.32
N LYS A 5 -15.48 16.24 -1.64
CA LYS A 5 -16.55 15.36 -2.17
C LYS A 5 -16.21 13.87 -2.05
N PHE A 6 -14.92 13.52 -2.12
CA PHE A 6 -14.47 12.12 -2.01
C PHE A 6 -14.46 11.64 -0.55
N GLN A 7 -14.07 12.51 0.39
CA GLN A 7 -14.08 12.19 1.83
C GLN A 7 -15.47 11.80 2.37
N ARG A 8 -16.56 12.28 1.75
CA ARG A 8 -17.94 11.95 2.14
C ARG A 8 -18.39 10.54 1.74
N LYS A 9 -17.63 9.82 0.91
CA LYS A 9 -17.97 8.47 0.44
C LYS A 9 -17.49 7.37 1.37
N PHE A 10 -16.65 7.69 2.35
CA PHE A 10 -16.09 6.70 3.26
C PHE A 10 -17.04 6.41 4.43
N PRO A 11 -17.20 5.13 4.83
CA PRO A 11 -17.92 4.80 6.05
C PRO A 11 -17.24 5.41 7.28
N LYS A 12 -18.00 5.61 8.37
CA LYS A 12 -17.53 6.32 9.58
C LYS A 12 -16.28 5.69 10.23
N ASN A 13 -16.10 4.38 10.06
CA ASN A 13 -14.96 3.62 10.62
C ASN A 13 -13.97 3.18 9.54
N ALA A 14 -13.92 3.89 8.40
CA ALA A 14 -12.98 3.58 7.35
C ALA A 14 -11.54 3.73 7.87
N VAL A 15 -10.74 2.70 7.58
CA VAL A 15 -9.28 2.70 7.76
C VAL A 15 -8.62 2.61 6.40
N ALA A 16 -7.36 3.02 6.33
CA ALA A 16 -6.55 2.90 5.13
C ALA A 16 -5.60 1.70 5.20
N THR A 17 -5.39 1.11 4.04
CA THR A 17 -4.32 0.16 3.76
C THR A 17 -3.38 0.83 2.76
N ASN A 18 -2.10 0.90 3.11
CA ASN A 18 -1.09 1.49 2.24
C ASN A 18 -0.25 0.38 1.61
N ILE A 19 -0.17 0.39 0.28
CA ILE A 19 0.61 -0.58 -0.50
C ILE A 19 1.79 0.16 -1.10
N LEU A 20 2.98 -0.15 -0.63
CA LEU A 20 4.23 0.50 -1.00
C LEU A 20 5.07 -0.50 -1.79
N ILE A 21 5.26 -0.21 -3.08
CA ILE A 21 6.05 -1.07 -3.97
C ILE A 21 7.15 -0.25 -4.61
N GLY A 22 8.36 -0.81 -4.65
CA GLY A 22 9.48 -0.15 -5.29
C GLY A 22 10.63 -1.09 -5.60
N GLU A 23 11.49 -0.61 -6.47
CA GLU A 23 12.77 -1.24 -6.78
C GLU A 23 13.87 -0.51 -6.02
N LEU A 24 14.83 -1.26 -5.48
CA LEU A 24 15.92 -0.71 -4.69
C LEU A 24 17.24 -1.43 -5.01
N THR A 25 18.17 -0.70 -5.61
CA THR A 25 19.46 -1.23 -6.11
C THR A 25 20.36 -1.81 -5.02
N CYS A 26 20.18 -1.44 -3.75
CA CYS A 26 20.98 -1.96 -2.64
C CYS A 26 20.47 -3.27 -2.05
N LEU A 27 19.29 -3.76 -2.47
CA LEU A 27 18.78 -5.05 -2.02
C LEU A 27 19.51 -6.20 -2.72
N ARG A 28 19.83 -7.25 -1.95
CA ARG A 28 20.36 -8.51 -2.50
C ARG A 28 19.26 -9.55 -2.74
N ARG A 29 18.11 -9.37 -2.12
CA ARG A 29 16.94 -10.27 -2.15
C ARG A 29 15.67 -9.42 -2.01
N PRO A 30 14.53 -9.85 -2.57
CA PRO A 30 13.26 -9.15 -2.38
C PRO A 30 12.88 -9.14 -0.88
N LEU A 31 12.27 -8.04 -0.46
CA LEU A 31 11.74 -7.84 0.89
C LEU A 31 10.24 -7.62 0.78
N MET A 32 9.48 -8.46 1.49
CA MET A 32 8.03 -8.33 1.61
C MET A 32 7.66 -8.30 3.08
N ALA A 33 6.82 -7.33 3.47
CA ALA A 33 6.32 -7.22 4.83
C ALA A 33 4.86 -6.75 4.82
N LEU A 34 4.04 -7.39 5.66
CA LEU A 34 2.70 -6.93 5.98
C LEU A 34 2.65 -6.54 7.46
N VAL A 35 2.35 -5.28 7.72
CA VAL A 35 2.32 -4.70 9.07
C VAL A 35 0.91 -4.27 9.39
N ARG A 36 0.39 -4.72 10.54
CA ARG A 36 -0.86 -4.24 11.12
C ARG A 36 -0.55 -3.33 12.31
N LEU A 37 -1.03 -2.09 12.26
CA LEU A 37 -0.95 -1.15 13.36
C LEU A 37 -2.09 -1.42 14.36
N ASN A 38 -1.75 -1.37 15.65
CA ASN A 38 -2.72 -1.46 16.73
C ASN A 38 -2.37 -0.42 17.82
N PRO A 39 -3.10 0.72 17.93
CA PRO A 39 -4.27 1.12 17.13
C PRO A 39 -3.89 1.69 15.75
N ALA A 40 -4.90 1.88 14.87
CA ALA A 40 -4.72 2.60 13.61
C ALA A 40 -4.28 4.05 13.84
N ARG A 41 -3.40 4.58 12.98
CA ARG A 41 -2.81 5.93 13.15
C ARG A 41 -2.75 6.70 11.84
N HIS A 42 -2.91 8.01 11.91
CA HIS A 42 -2.69 8.89 10.74
C HIS A 42 -1.20 8.98 10.43
N MET A 43 -0.81 8.42 9.28
CA MET A 43 0.59 8.40 8.82
C MET A 43 0.89 9.55 7.86
N GLY A 44 0.52 10.79 8.24
CA GLY A 44 0.85 12.01 7.50
C GLY A 44 0.59 11.91 5.98
N TRP A 45 1.67 11.94 5.20
CA TRP A 45 1.68 11.95 3.73
C TRP A 45 1.40 10.59 3.06
N LEU A 46 1.22 9.52 3.84
CA LEU A 46 1.06 8.18 3.30
C LEU A 46 -0.33 7.93 2.70
N CYS A 47 -1.31 8.78 3.01
CA CYS A 47 -2.65 8.74 2.43
C CYS A 47 -3.03 10.11 1.87
N GLU A 48 -3.56 10.15 0.64
CA GLU A 48 -4.11 11.38 0.04
C GLU A 48 -5.34 11.90 0.81
N VAL A 49 -6.05 11.01 1.50
CA VAL A 49 -7.24 11.29 2.30
C VAL A 49 -6.95 11.18 3.80
N ARG A 50 -7.78 11.84 4.62
CA ARG A 50 -7.71 11.79 6.08
C ARG A 50 -8.26 10.48 6.65
N LEU A 51 -7.66 9.35 6.28
CA LEU A 51 -7.93 8.05 6.89
C LEU A 51 -6.77 7.64 7.79
N ALA A 52 -7.06 6.92 8.87
CA ALA A 52 -6.04 6.34 9.72
C ALA A 52 -5.54 5.04 9.07
N THR A 53 -4.23 4.88 8.94
CA THR A 53 -3.64 3.66 8.42
C THR A 53 -3.73 2.56 9.46
N GLN A 54 -4.25 1.40 9.06
CA GLN A 54 -4.26 0.19 9.88
C GLN A 54 -3.34 -0.89 9.32
N PHE A 55 -3.18 -0.94 8.00
CA PHE A 55 -2.30 -1.91 7.35
C PHE A 55 -1.30 -1.21 6.44
N VAL A 56 -0.08 -1.72 6.43
CA VAL A 56 0.98 -1.32 5.50
C VAL A 56 1.56 -2.58 4.88
N PHE A 57 1.47 -2.69 3.57
CA PHE A 57 2.19 -3.70 2.80
C PHE A 57 3.39 -3.04 2.12
N ILE A 58 4.56 -3.66 2.25
CA ILE A 58 5.80 -3.20 1.66
C ILE A 58 6.34 -4.33 0.78
N CYS A 59 6.58 -4.05 -0.50
CA CYS A 59 7.28 -4.95 -1.42
C CYS A 59 8.44 -4.18 -2.06
N LEU A 60 9.66 -4.52 -1.69
CA LEU A 60 10.86 -3.95 -2.27
C LEU A 60 11.65 -5.04 -2.97
N VAL A 61 11.95 -4.86 -4.25
CA VAL A 61 12.73 -5.83 -5.03
C VAL A 61 14.08 -5.22 -5.42
N PRO A 62 15.14 -6.04 -5.60
CA PRO A 62 16.37 -5.54 -6.23
C PRO A 62 16.08 -4.99 -7.63
N ASP A 63 16.89 -4.04 -8.08
CA ASP A 63 16.81 -3.50 -9.44
C ASP A 63 17.16 -4.61 -10.46
N LEU A 64 16.14 -5.12 -11.14
CA LEU A 64 16.23 -6.22 -12.09
C LEU A 64 16.46 -5.66 -13.50
N LYS A 65 17.61 -4.99 -13.73
CA LYS A 65 17.96 -4.40 -15.04
C LYS A 65 18.06 -5.38 -16.22
N SER A 66 17.79 -6.67 -16.02
CA SER A 66 18.14 -7.74 -16.97
C SER A 66 17.05 -8.78 -17.24
N GLU A 67 15.96 -8.87 -16.47
CA GLU A 67 14.95 -9.90 -16.69
C GLU A 67 13.56 -9.30 -16.87
N ASN A 68 13.22 -9.09 -18.15
CA ASN A 68 11.87 -8.82 -18.62
C ASN A 68 10.89 -9.90 -18.08
N ASN A 69 10.21 -9.64 -16.95
CA ASN A 69 8.79 -10.00 -16.75
C ASN A 69 8.23 -9.74 -15.35
N TYR A 70 9.03 -9.35 -14.36
CA TYR A 70 8.50 -9.19 -13.01
C TYR A 70 7.91 -7.79 -12.80
N ASP A 71 6.68 -7.57 -13.27
CA ASP A 71 5.95 -6.33 -12.98
C ASP A 71 5.50 -6.31 -11.51
N VAL A 72 6.33 -5.74 -10.65
CA VAL A 72 6.04 -5.55 -9.23
C VAL A 72 4.78 -4.72 -8.99
N ARG A 73 4.34 -3.92 -9.97
CA ARG A 73 3.10 -3.15 -9.85
C ARG A 73 1.89 -4.06 -9.85
N GLU A 74 1.92 -5.15 -10.63
CA GLU A 74 0.84 -6.14 -10.65
C GLU A 74 0.71 -6.86 -9.31
N VAL A 75 1.83 -7.13 -8.62
CA VAL A 75 1.81 -7.63 -7.24
C VAL A 75 1.02 -6.66 -6.34
N GLY A 76 1.24 -5.36 -6.47
CA GLY A 76 0.50 -4.35 -5.72
C GLY A 76 -0.98 -4.28 -6.05
N ARG A 77 -1.34 -4.44 -7.31
CA ARG A 77 -2.74 -4.50 -7.74
C ARG A 77 -3.44 -5.73 -7.17
N CYS A 78 -2.78 -6.89 -7.19
CA CYS A 78 -3.28 -8.12 -6.60
C CYS A 78 -3.49 -7.97 -5.10
N ILE A 79 -2.51 -7.43 -4.37
CA ILE A 79 -2.65 -7.17 -2.92
C ILE A 79 -3.74 -6.15 -2.64
N GLY A 80 -3.85 -5.09 -3.45
CA GLY A 80 -4.92 -4.09 -3.31
C GLY A 80 -6.30 -4.70 -3.46
N THR A 81 -6.47 -5.60 -4.43
CA THR A 81 -7.71 -6.34 -4.65
C THR A 81 -8.01 -7.28 -3.49
N LEU A 82 -6.99 -8.02 -3.03
CA LEU A 82 -7.11 -8.93 -1.89
C LEU A 82 -7.57 -8.22 -0.62
N MET A 83 -7.09 -7.00 -0.36
CA MET A 83 -7.43 -6.23 0.84
C MET A 83 -8.86 -5.64 0.82
N ILE A 84 -9.59 -5.75 -0.30
CA ILE A 84 -10.99 -5.34 -0.43
C ILE A 84 -11.94 -6.51 -0.15
N ASP A 85 -11.43 -7.74 -0.17
CA ASP A 85 -12.22 -8.95 0.07
C ASP A 85 -12.76 -8.99 1.51
N PRO A 86 -14.09 -9.09 1.72
CA PRO A 86 -14.71 -9.15 3.04
C PRO A 86 -14.71 -10.53 3.72
N VAL A 87 -14.15 -11.58 3.09
CA VAL A 87 -14.15 -12.99 3.57
C VAL A 87 -13.85 -13.14 5.06
#